data_AF-A0A3B8P3R2-F1
#
_entry.id   AF-A0A3B8P3R2-F1
#
_cell.length_a   1.000
_cell.length_b   1.000
_cell.length_c   1.000
_cell.angle_alpha   90.00
_cell.angle_beta   90.00
_cell.angle_gamma   90.00
#
_symmetry.space_group_name_H-M   'P 1'
#
loop_
_entity.id
_entity.type
_entity.pdbx_description
1 polymer ?
#
loop_
_entity_poly.entity_id
_entity_poly.type
_entity_poly.pdbx_seq_one_letter_code
_entity_poly.pdbx_strand_id
1 'polypeptide(L)' 'ADRVILIEDGEVGLDLEVELARPRARGSHRLAALESEVLNRVLSAPGTAPEPDPVAPLPTQLRWAH' A
#
# COMPACT_ATOMS: atom_id res chain seq x y z
N ALA A 1 -6.72 21.22 2.61
CA ALA A 1 -5.75 20.17 2.91
C ALA A 1 -5.62 19.23 1.72
N ASP A 2 -4.88 18.14 1.83
CA ASP A 2 -5.05 16.97 0.95
C ASP A 2 -5.74 15.86 1.80
N ARG A 3 -6.24 14.79 1.18
CA ARG A 3 -7.08 13.77 1.84
C ARG A 3 -6.84 12.40 1.20
N VAL A 4 -7.02 11.33 1.98
CA VAL A 4 -6.98 9.94 1.51
C VAL A 4 -8.33 9.31 1.79
N ILE A 5 -8.92 8.67 0.79
CA ILE A 5 -10.19 7.95 0.89
C ILE A 5 -9.98 6.56 0.30
N LEU A 6 -10.27 5.52 1.08
CA LEU A 6 -10.30 4.13 0.61
C LEU A 6 -11.76 3.75 0.34
N ILE A 7 -12.01 3.15 -0.82
CA ILE A 7 -13.34 2.70 -1.23
C ILE A 7 -13.28 1.18 -1.40
N GLU A 8 -14.17 0.47 -0.72
CA GLU A 8 -14.28 -0.99 -0.67
C GLU A 8 -15.75 -1.36 -0.86
N ASP A 9 -16.06 -2.27 -1.79
CA ASP A 9 -17.44 -2.71 -2.12
C ASP A 9 -18.45 -1.58 -2.42
N GLY A 10 -17.96 -0.40 -2.81
CA GLY A 10 -18.75 0.81 -3.09
C GLY A 10 -18.92 1.76 -1.89
N GLU A 11 -18.47 1.37 -0.71
CA GLU A 11 -18.54 2.12 0.54
C GLU A 11 -17.17 2.71 0.94
N VAL A 12 -17.16 3.70 1.83
CA VAL A 12 -15.92 4.33 2.31
C VAL A 12 -15.33 3.55 3.49
N GLY A 13 -14.26 2.79 3.23
CA GLY A 13 -13.57 1.95 4.22
C GLY A 13 -12.48 2.66 5.05
N LEU A 14 -11.98 3.80 4.58
CA LEU A 14 -11.09 4.72 5.30
C LEU A 14 -11.31 6.14 4.79
N ASP A 15 -11.28 7.12 5.69
CA ASP A 15 -11.29 8.54 5.37
C ASP A 15 -10.32 9.27 6.30
N LEU A 16 -9.26 9.85 5.73
CA LEU A 16 -8.15 10.45 6.47
C LEU A 16 -7.77 11.81 5.89
N GLU A 17 -7.77 12.84 6.74
CA GLU A 17 -7.33 14.19 6.38
C GLU A 17 -5.81 14.36 6.55
N VAL A 18 -5.15 14.94 5.54
CA VAL A 18 -3.70 15.17 5.55
C VAL A 18 -3.42 16.62 5.95
N GLU A 19 -3.46 16.87 7.26
CA GLU A 19 -3.17 18.17 7.91
C GLU A 19 -1.68 18.59 7.88
N LEU A 20 -0.99 18.32 6.78
CA LEU A 20 0.42 18.67 6.61
C LEU A 20 0.57 19.88 5.69
N ALA A 21 1.10 20.98 6.23
CA ALA A 21 1.41 22.20 5.46
C ALA A 21 2.37 21.91 4.28
N ARG A 22 2.27 22.75 3.23
CA ARG A 22 3.15 22.69 2.04
C ARG A 22 4.37 23.62 2.24
N PRO A 23 5.53 23.32 1.64
CA PRO A 23 5.87 22.12 0.87
C PRO A 23 6.26 20.94 1.78
N ARG A 24 5.90 19.71 1.39
CA ARG A 24 6.25 18.50 2.14
C ARG A 24 7.56 17.91 1.65
N ALA A 25 8.55 17.82 2.53
CA ALA A 25 9.80 17.13 2.24
C ALA A 25 9.59 15.60 2.19
N ARG A 26 10.21 14.95 1.20
CA ARG A 26 10.38 13.49 1.20
C ARG A 26 11.21 13.08 2.42
N GLY A 27 10.85 11.97 3.07
CA GLY A 27 11.49 11.54 4.33
C GLY A 27 10.99 12.26 5.59
N SER A 28 9.93 13.08 5.51
CA SER A 28 9.29 13.65 6.71
C SER A 28 8.67 12.55 7.58
N HIS A 29 9.07 12.47 8.85
CA HIS A 29 8.51 11.52 9.83
C HIS A 29 6.97 11.57 9.91
N ARG A 30 6.39 12.78 9.87
CA ARG A 30 4.91 12.93 9.91
C ARG A 30 4.24 12.38 8.65
N LEU A 31 4.90 12.46 7.50
CA LEU A 31 4.38 11.92 6.26
C LEU A 31 4.50 10.38 6.24
N ALA A 32 5.63 9.84 6.70
CA ALA A 32 5.85 8.40 6.83
C ALA A 32 4.89 7.72 7.83
N ALA A 33 4.48 8.43 8.89
CA ALA A 33 3.46 7.93 9.81
C ALA A 33 2.09 7.76 9.12
N LEU A 34 1.63 8.77 8.38
CA LEU A 34 0.38 8.69 7.61
C LEU A 34 0.45 7.63 6.50
N GLU A 35 1.59 7.51 5.82
CA GLU A 35 1.85 6.46 4.83
C GLU A 35 1.76 5.05 5.44
N SER A 36 2.31 4.86 6.65
CA SER A 36 2.24 3.59 7.38
C SER A 36 0.81 3.24 7.79
N GLU A 37 0.02 4.22 8.22
CA GLU A 37 -1.39 4.04 8.59
C GLU A 37 -2.24 3.60 7.38
N VAL A 38 -2.10 4.31 6.25
CA VAL A 38 -2.78 3.97 4.99
C VAL A 38 -2.35 2.59 4.50
N LEU A 39 -1.05 2.28 4.50
CA LEU A 39 -0.54 0.98 4.06
C LEU A 39 -1.07 -0.16 4.94
N ASN A 40 -1.06 0.01 6.27
CA ASN A 40 -1.60 -0.99 7.19
C ASN A 40 -3.10 -1.23 6.93
N ARG A 41 -3.89 -0.18 6.67
CA ARG A 41 -5.33 -0.33 6.40
C ARG A 41 -5.63 -0.98 5.04
N VAL A 42 -4.83 -0.70 4.02
CA VAL A 42 -4.93 -1.34 2.68
C VAL A 42 -4.51 -2.81 2.76
N LEU A 43 -3.42 -3.15 3.45
CA LEU A 43 -2.94 -4.53 3.58
C LEU A 43 -3.78 -5.38 4.54
N SER A 44 -4.55 -4.76 5.45
CA SER A 44 -5.46 -5.45 6.38
C SER A 44 -6.87 -5.62 5.81
N ALA A 45 -7.15 -5.13 4.60
CA ALA A 45 -8.45 -5.27 3.97
C ALA A 45 -8.74 -6.76 3.67
N PRO A 46 -9.89 -7.32 4.11
CA PRO A 46 -10.23 -8.73 3.87
C PRO A 46 -10.74 -8.93 2.43
N GLY A 47 -9.83 -8.80 1.46
CA GLY A 47 -10.10 -9.00 0.04
C GLY A 47 -8.88 -8.66 -0.81
N THR A 48 -8.51 -9.54 -1.73
CA THR A 48 -7.42 -9.37 -2.72
C THR A 48 -5.97 -9.36 -2.20
N ALA A 49 -5.63 -10.39 -1.41
CA ALA A 49 -4.48 -11.16 -1.88
C ALA A 49 -4.96 -11.95 -3.11
N PRO A 50 -4.51 -11.66 -4.35
CA PRO A 50 -4.71 -12.62 -5.43
C PRO A 50 -4.04 -13.92 -4.98
N GLU A 51 -4.79 -15.03 -4.98
CA GLU A 51 -4.20 -16.34 -4.79
C GLU A 51 -3.07 -16.45 -5.83
N PRO A 52 -1.81 -16.69 -5.42
CA PRO A 52 -0.69 -16.60 -6.33
C PRO A 52 -0.90 -17.64 -7.44
N ASP A 53 -1.17 -17.14 -8.63
CA ASP A 53 -1.46 -17.93 -9.84
C ASP A 53 -0.42 -19.06 -9.91
N PRO A 54 -0.83 -20.34 -9.82
CA PRO A 54 0.07 -21.42 -9.46
C PRO A 54 1.22 -21.49 -10.46
N VAL A 55 2.39 -21.04 -10.01
CA VAL A 55 3.57 -20.89 -10.87
C VAL A 55 3.95 -22.28 -11.36
N ALA A 56 3.52 -22.60 -12.58
CA ALA A 56 3.91 -23.81 -13.27
C ALA A 56 5.44 -23.89 -13.22
N PRO A 57 6.02 -25.03 -12.80
CA PRO A 57 7.41 -25.07 -12.37
C PRO A 57 8.32 -24.57 -13.48
N LEU A 58 8.92 -23.40 -13.26
CA LEU A 58 9.77 -22.75 -14.24
C LEU A 58 10.99 -23.67 -14.49
N PRO A 59 11.23 -24.13 -15.72
CA PRO A 59 12.31 -25.08 -16.01
C PRO A 59 13.72 -24.47 -15.87
N THR A 60 13.79 -23.17 -15.55
CA THR A 60 15.01 -22.37 -15.47
C THR A 60 15.14 -21.71 -14.10
N GLN A 61 15.54 -22.51 -13.11
CA GLN A 61 16.20 -21.99 -11.91
C GLN A 61 17.47 -21.24 -12.33
N LEU A 62 17.36 -19.92 -12.51
CA LEU A 62 18.44 -19.04 -12.95
C LEU A 62 19.64 -19.14 -12.00
N ARG A 63 20.73 -19.75 -12.50
CA ARG A 63 21.99 -19.86 -11.76
C ARG A 63 22.76 -18.54 -11.85
N TRP A 64 22.50 -17.65 -10.91
CA TRP A 64 23.32 -16.47 -10.66
C TRP A 64 24.56 -16.84 -9.84
N ALA A 65 25.56 -17.42 -10.49
CA ALA A 65 26.95 -17.53 -9.97
C ALA A 65 27.93 -17.98 -11.07
N HIS A 66 28.58 -17.03 -11.74
CA HIS A 66 30.03 -16.83 -11.54
C HIS A 66 30.52 -15.49 -12.09
#